data_AF-A0A968XJK1-F1
#
_entry.id   AF-A0A968XJK1-F1
#
_cell.length_a   1.000
_cell.length_b   1.000
_cell.length_c   1.000
_cell.angle_alpha   90.00
_cell.angle_beta   90.00
_cell.angle_gamma   90.00
#
_symmetry.space_group_name_H-M   'P 1'
#
loop_
_entity.id
_entity.type
_entity.pdbx_description
1 polymer ?
#
loop_
_entity_poly.entity_id
_entity_poly.type
_entity_poly.pdbx_seq_one_letter_code
_entity_poly.pdbx_strand_id
1 'polypeptide(L)'
;MTLVGIGAKSLNEKSLFAGIKAGRVFIAENPRYVIRFTANQNKTIGDKVSVGKNQKVNLKVSLEGFASNTKVLWISDGKVIKESNLNSTENHTFSTDKNTYVRLEIRDKDGKMLAMINPIYFQLK
;
A
#
# COMPACT_ATOMS: atom_id res chain seq x y z
N MET A 1 -10.04 -11.06 15.00
CA MET A 1 -9.53 -9.83 15.64
C MET A 1 -8.82 -9.03 14.56
N THR A 2 -9.30 -7.83 14.24
CA THR A 2 -8.65 -6.93 13.27
C THR A 2 -7.38 -6.33 13.89
N LEU A 3 -6.31 -6.23 13.11
CA LEU A 3 -5.01 -5.70 13.52
C LEU A 3 -4.65 -4.46 12.70
N VAL A 4 -3.91 -3.54 13.34
CA VAL A 4 -3.31 -2.36 12.71
C VAL A 4 -1.79 -2.54 12.72
N GLY A 5 -1.20 -2.58 11.53
CA GLY A 5 0.26 -2.63 11.35
C GLY A 5 0.82 -1.23 11.17
N ILE A 6 1.92 -0.91 11.87
CA ILE A 6 2.56 0.41 11.85
C ILE A 6 4.00 0.28 11.35
N GLY A 7 4.33 0.99 10.27
CA GLY A 7 5.70 1.15 9.79
C GLY A 7 6.48 2.15 10.64
N ALA A 8 7.37 1.63 11.49
CA ALA A 8 8.22 2.41 12.38
C ALA A 8 9.70 2.04 12.23
N LYS A 9 10.60 2.97 12.56
CA LYS A 9 12.06 2.73 12.53
C LYS A 9 12.53 1.76 13.63
N SER A 10 11.77 1.65 14.73
CA SER A 10 12.06 0.80 15.88
C SER A 10 10.79 0.56 16.70
N LEU A 11 10.77 -0.51 17.50
CA LEU A 11 9.66 -0.90 18.38
C LEU A 11 9.70 -0.13 19.72
N ASN A 12 9.75 1.21 19.65
CA ASN A 12 9.56 2.07 20.82
C ASN A 12 8.37 3.01 20.58
N GLU A 13 7.77 3.45 21.68
CA GLU A 13 6.57 4.29 21.68
C GLU A 13 6.70 5.51 20.74
N LYS A 14 7.78 6.29 20.91
CA LYS A 14 8.04 7.48 20.10
C LYS A 14 8.05 7.18 18.60
N SER A 15 8.68 6.08 18.20
CA SER A 15 8.81 5.69 16.79
C SER A 15 7.51 5.15 16.22
N LEU A 16 6.73 4.42 17.02
CA LEU A 16 5.40 3.97 16.66
C LEU A 16 4.45 5.15 16.43
N PHE A 17 4.39 6.10 17.38
CA PHE A 17 3.58 7.32 17.22
C PHE A 17 4.01 8.17 16.03
N ALA A 18 5.31 8.28 15.75
CA ALA A 18 5.80 8.95 14.55
C ALA A 18 5.32 8.26 13.27
N GLY A 19 5.32 6.92 13.24
CA GLY A 19 4.77 6.14 12.12
C GLY A 19 3.28 6.36 11.91
N ILE A 20 2.49 6.34 13.00
CA ILE A 20 1.05 6.62 12.97
C ILE A 20 0.79 8.03 12.43
N LYS A 21 1.47 9.05 12.97
CA LYS A 21 1.33 10.46 12.53
C LYS A 21 1.72 10.65 11.07
N ALA A 22 2.71 9.90 10.59
CA ALA A 22 3.11 9.89 9.18
C ALA A 22 2.18 9.08 8.27
N GLY A 23 1.14 8.45 8.81
CA GLY A 23 0.19 7.64 8.04
C GLY A 23 0.76 6.31 7.56
N ARG A 24 1.89 5.83 8.12
CA ARG A 24 2.56 4.56 7.78
C ARG A 24 1.82 3.38 8.38
N VAL A 25 0.56 3.21 8.00
CA VAL A 25 -0.37 2.30 8.65
C VAL A 25 -1.08 1.43 7.61
N PHE A 26 -1.27 0.15 7.95
CA PHE A 26 -2.21 -0.71 7.25
C PHE A 26 -3.13 -1.40 8.27
N ILE A 27 -4.28 -1.86 7.80
CA ILE A 27 -5.26 -2.61 8.59
C ILE A 27 -5.41 -3.98 7.95
N ALA A 28 -5.45 -5.03 8.76
CA ALA A 28 -5.61 -6.41 8.31
C ALA A 28 -6.56 -7.18 9.23
N GLU A 29 -7.30 -8.14 8.69
CA GLU A 29 -8.22 -8.97 9.49
C GLU A 29 -7.51 -10.06 10.32
N ASN A 30 -6.24 -10.34 9.99
CA ASN A 30 -5.45 -11.41 10.60
C ASN A 30 -4.03 -10.89 10.94
N PRO A 31 -3.51 -11.14 12.15
CA PRO A 31 -2.17 -10.72 12.54
C PRO A 31 -1.03 -11.36 11.73
N ARG A 32 -1.28 -12.46 11.02
CA ARG A 32 -0.30 -13.11 10.14
C ARG A 32 -0.10 -12.39 8.81
N TYR A 33 -0.98 -11.44 8.48
CA TYR A 33 -0.91 -10.71 7.22
C TYR A 33 0.12 -9.58 7.31
N VAL A 34 1.17 -9.70 6.50
CA VAL A 34 2.22 -8.68 6.42
C VAL A 34 2.20 -8.07 5.03
N ILE A 35 2.15 -6.74 4.99
CA ILE A 35 2.17 -5.95 3.76
C ILE A 35 3.41 -5.08 3.74
N ARG A 36 4.18 -5.17 2.66
CA ARG A 36 5.29 -4.26 2.36
C ARG A 36 5.01 -3.58 1.04
N PHE A 37 4.90 -2.26 1.06
CA PHE A 37 4.60 -1.47 -0.12
C PHE A 37 5.64 -0.37 -0.30
N THR A 38 6.23 -0.28 -1.48
CA THR A 38 7.24 0.73 -1.80
C THR A 38 7.01 1.38 -3.16
N ALA A 39 7.40 2.65 -3.26
CA ALA A 39 7.50 3.40 -4.51
C ALA A 39 8.95 3.84 -4.71
N ASN A 40 9.52 3.56 -5.90
CA ASN A 40 10.93 3.84 -6.22
C ASN A 40 11.92 3.40 -5.13
N GLN A 41 11.62 2.28 -4.45
CA GLN A 41 12.40 1.64 -3.38
C GLN A 41 12.47 2.37 -2.03
N ASN A 42 12.30 3.68 -1.96
CA ASN A 42 12.56 4.46 -0.74
C ASN A 42 11.33 5.18 -0.14
N LYS A 43 10.22 5.23 -0.86
CA LYS A 43 8.94 5.76 -0.35
C LYS A 43 8.01 4.61 0.00
N THR A 44 7.19 4.78 1.01
CA THR A 44 6.26 3.74 1.47
C THR A 44 4.89 4.32 1.82
N ILE A 45 4.03 3.49 2.39
CA ILE A 45 2.69 3.81 2.90
C ILE A 45 2.70 5.15 3.65
N GLY A 46 1.79 6.07 3.33
CA GLY A 46 1.68 7.38 3.97
C GLY A 46 2.66 8.44 3.47
N ASP A 47 3.73 8.06 2.77
CA ASP A 47 4.69 9.04 2.24
C ASP A 47 4.10 9.82 1.05
N LYS A 48 4.74 10.96 0.77
CA LYS A 48 4.53 11.78 -0.43
C LYS A 48 5.67 11.55 -1.42
N VAL A 49 5.32 11.30 -2.68
CA VAL A 49 6.22 11.11 -3.82
C VAL A 49 6.08 12.31 -4.75
N SER A 50 7.16 13.07 -4.90
CA SER A 50 7.22 14.19 -5.84
C SER A 50 7.59 13.66 -7.24
N VAL A 51 6.74 13.93 -8.24
CA VAL A 51 6.86 13.38 -9.60
C VAL A 51 6.65 14.46 -10.66
N GLY A 52 7.32 14.33 -11.80
CA GLY A 52 6.96 15.09 -13.00
C GLY A 52 5.66 14.59 -13.62
N LYS A 53 5.01 15.43 -14.44
CA LYS A 53 3.83 15.03 -15.21
C LYS A 53 4.13 13.78 -16.04
N ASN A 54 3.31 12.74 -15.90
CA ASN A 54 3.46 11.44 -16.56
C ASN A 54 4.80 10.71 -16.29
N GLN A 55 5.55 11.11 -15.25
CA GLN A 55 6.73 10.38 -14.82
C GLN A 55 6.32 8.98 -14.35
N LYS A 56 6.97 7.94 -14.87
CA LYS A 56 6.78 6.56 -14.45
C LYS A 56 7.42 6.34 -13.08
N VAL A 57 6.64 5.75 -12.16
CA VAL A 57 7.07 5.31 -10.84
C VAL A 57 6.81 3.82 -10.72
N ASN A 58 7.81 3.07 -10.27
CA ASN A 58 7.64 1.66 -9.98
C ASN A 58 7.09 1.51 -8.56
N LEU A 59 5.92 0.89 -8.47
CA LEU A 59 5.29 0.47 -7.24
C LEU A 59 5.48 -1.03 -7.06
N LYS A 60 5.95 -1.43 -5.87
CA LYS A 60 6.17 -2.83 -5.51
C LYS A 60 5.38 -3.15 -4.25
N VAL A 61 4.68 -4.27 -4.25
CA VAL A 61 4.06 -4.83 -3.06
C VAL A 61 4.52 -6.27 -2.85
N SER A 62 4.87 -6.60 -1.60
CA SER A 62 5.11 -7.96 -1.15
C SER A 62 4.11 -8.28 -0.05
N LEU A 63 3.48 -9.45 -0.16
CA LEU A 63 2.37 -9.89 0.68
C LEU A 63 2.72 -11.26 1.26
N GLU A 64 2.57 -11.41 2.58
CA GLU A 64 2.88 -12.64 3.31
C GLU A 64 1.68 -13.03 4.19
N GLY A 65 1.45 -14.35 4.30
CA GLY A 65 0.36 -14.91 5.08
C GLY A 65 -1.00 -14.97 4.37
N PHE A 66 -1.11 -14.44 3.15
CA PHE A 66 -2.35 -14.46 2.35
C PHE A 66 -2.50 -15.75 1.53
N ALA A 67 -3.74 -16.16 1.27
CA ALA A 67 -4.03 -17.33 0.43
C ALA A 67 -3.81 -17.01 -1.06
N SER A 68 -3.46 -18.02 -1.88
CA SER A 68 -3.09 -17.84 -3.29
C SER A 68 -4.22 -17.31 -4.19
N ASN A 69 -5.48 -17.45 -3.79
CA ASN A 69 -6.65 -16.93 -4.50
C ASN A 69 -7.07 -15.51 -4.06
N THR A 70 -6.21 -14.83 -3.29
CA THR A 70 -6.41 -13.44 -2.88
C THR A 70 -6.24 -12.51 -4.08
N LYS A 71 -7.03 -11.45 -4.14
CA LYS A 71 -6.95 -10.38 -5.13
C LYS A 71 -6.28 -9.15 -4.55
N VAL A 72 -5.44 -8.50 -5.35
CA VAL A 72 -4.80 -7.22 -5.04
C VAL A 72 -5.40 -6.15 -5.95
N LEU A 73 -6.09 -5.19 -5.34
CA LEU A 73 -6.74 -4.08 -6.03
C LEU A 73 -5.90 -2.83 -5.82
N TRP A 74 -5.37 -2.30 -6.90
CA TRP A 74 -4.68 -1.02 -6.96
C TRP A 74 -5.74 0.06 -7.17
N ILE A 75 -5.85 1.01 -6.25
CA ILE A 75 -6.90 2.02 -6.23
C ILE A 75 -6.30 3.42 -6.27
N SER A 76 -6.80 4.25 -7.17
CA SER A 76 -6.45 5.67 -7.29
C SER A 76 -7.74 6.50 -7.40
N ASP A 77 -7.86 7.57 -6.62
CA ASP A 77 -9.04 8.45 -6.59
C ASP A 77 -10.38 7.69 -6.47
N GLY A 78 -10.40 6.63 -5.66
CA GLY A 78 -11.60 5.81 -5.42
C GLY A 78 -11.94 4.81 -6.52
N LYS A 79 -11.14 4.72 -7.59
CA LYS A 79 -11.35 3.77 -8.70
C LYS A 79 -10.28 2.69 -8.71
N VAL A 80 -10.65 1.46 -9.05
CA VAL A 80 -9.70 0.39 -9.31
C VAL A 80 -8.99 0.68 -10.63
N ILE A 81 -7.66 0.85 -10.56
CA ILE A 81 -6.80 1.11 -11.73
C ILE A 81 -6.09 -0.16 -12.22
N LYS A 82 -5.98 -1.18 -11.35
CA LYS A 82 -5.46 -2.50 -11.69
C LYS A 82 -5.98 -3.52 -10.67
N GLU A 83 -6.32 -4.71 -11.15
CA GLU A 83 -6.62 -5.89 -10.34
C GLU A 83 -5.66 -7.01 -10.76
N SER A 84 -5.13 -7.74 -9.78
CA SER A 84 -4.35 -8.94 -10.02
C SER A 84 -4.63 -10.00 -8.96
N ASN A 85 -4.44 -11.26 -9.33
CA ASN A 85 -4.39 -12.34 -8.35
C ASN A 85 -3.02 -12.33 -7.67
N LEU A 86 -3.03 -12.63 -6.39
CA LEU A 86 -1.86 -12.62 -5.54
C LEU A 86 -0.77 -13.51 -6.12
N ASN A 87 0.36 -12.88 -6.44
CA ASN A 87 1.66 -13.53 -6.44
C ASN A 87 2.46 -13.03 -5.22
N SER A 88 3.54 -13.73 -4.84
CA SER A 88 4.33 -13.36 -3.64
C SER A 88 4.90 -11.93 -3.69
N THR A 89 5.03 -11.34 -4.88
CA THR A 89 5.48 -9.97 -5.07
C THR A 89 4.95 -9.40 -6.38
N GLU A 90 4.12 -8.36 -6.29
CA GLU A 90 3.59 -7.67 -7.44
C GLU A 90 4.33 -6.37 -7.72
N ASN A 91 4.47 -6.05 -9.01
CA ASN A 91 4.96 -4.77 -9.47
C ASN A 91 3.90 -4.07 -10.34
N HIS A 92 3.86 -2.74 -10.26
CA HIS A 92 3.00 -1.90 -11.08
C HIS A 92 3.74 -0.61 -11.44
N THR A 93 3.82 -0.30 -12.73
CA THR A 93 4.30 0.99 -13.20
C THR A 93 3.14 1.97 -13.23
N PHE A 94 3.21 3.00 -12.39
CA PHE A 94 2.19 4.03 -12.27
C PHE A 94 2.71 5.37 -12.83
N SER A 95 1.84 6.14 -13.45
CA SER A 95 2.11 7.53 -13.88
C SER A 95 0.83 8.34 -13.76
N THR A 96 0.97 9.63 -13.47
CA THR A 96 -0.16 10.55 -13.30
C THR A 96 0.19 11.91 -13.88
N ASP A 97 -0.84 12.64 -14.32
CA ASP A 97 -0.76 14.02 -14.79
C ASP A 97 -1.39 15.03 -13.82
N LYS A 98 -1.79 14.56 -12.63
CA LYS A 98 -2.40 15.33 -11.54
C LYS A 98 -1.93 14.83 -10.17
N ASN A 99 -2.16 15.64 -9.14
CA ASN A 99 -2.04 15.19 -7.75
C ASN A 99 -3.05 14.09 -7.48
N THR A 100 -2.62 12.98 -6.92
CA THR A 100 -3.47 11.82 -6.66
C THR A 100 -2.84 10.95 -5.56
N TYR A 101 -3.44 9.80 -5.28
CA TYR A 101 -2.93 8.81 -4.36
C TYR A 101 -3.10 7.42 -4.94
N VAL A 102 -2.27 6.48 -4.49
CA VAL A 102 -2.48 5.05 -4.71
C VAL A 102 -2.62 4.37 -3.36
N ARG A 103 -3.63 3.53 -3.22
CA ARG A 103 -3.76 2.58 -2.10
C ARG A 103 -3.99 1.18 -2.63
N LEU A 104 -3.81 0.20 -1.76
CA LEU A 104 -4.11 -1.20 -2.03
C LEU A 104 -5.26 -1.67 -1.16
N GLU A 105 -6.15 -2.44 -1.75
CA GLU A 105 -7.09 -3.31 -1.04
C GLU A 105 -6.80 -4.75 -1.41
N ILE A 106 -6.74 -5.60 -0.39
CA ILE A 106 -6.46 -7.02 -0.53
C ILE A 106 -7.76 -7.73 -0.17
N ARG A 107 -8.30 -8.50 -1.11
CA ARG A 107 -9.63 -9.13 -0.99
C ARG A 107 -9.54 -10.63 -1.23
N ASP A 108 -10.40 -11.41 -0.60
CA ASP A 108 -10.52 -12.83 -0.92
C ASP A 108 -11.27 -13.06 -2.24
N LYS A 109 -11.43 -14.33 -2.61
CA LYS A 109 -12.15 -14.75 -3.82
C LYS A 109 -13.60 -14.28 -3.87
N ASP A 110 -14.23 -14.05 -2.72
CA ASP A 110 -15.63 -13.66 -2.58
C ASP A 110 -15.79 -12.13 -2.46
N GLY A 111 -14.68 -11.39 -2.53
CA GLY A 111 -14.64 -9.94 -2.49
C GLY A 111 -14.61 -9.36 -1.08
N LYS A 112 -14.53 -10.18 -0.03
CA LYS A 112 -14.37 -9.70 1.35
C LYS A 112 -12.99 -9.09 1.51
N MET A 113 -12.93 -7.95 2.19
CA MET A 113 -11.67 -7.26 2.44
C MET A 113 -10.85 -7.93 3.54
N LEU A 114 -9.64 -8.36 3.20
CA LEU A 114 -8.68 -8.97 4.11
C LEU A 114 -7.72 -7.94 4.70
N ALA A 115 -7.32 -6.94 3.90
CA ALA A 115 -6.45 -5.86 4.36
C ALA A 115 -6.56 -4.62 3.46
N MET A 116 -6.15 -3.47 3.99
CA MET A 116 -5.97 -2.24 3.24
C MET A 116 -4.76 -1.46 3.77
N ILE A 117 -4.10 -0.71 2.89
CA ILE A 117 -3.04 0.22 3.30
C ILE A 117 -3.56 1.66 3.30
N ASN A 118 -2.98 2.51 4.14
CA ASN A 118 -3.08 3.94 3.90
C ASN A 118 -2.45 4.30 2.54
N PRO A 119 -2.92 5.38 1.90
CA PRO A 119 -2.41 5.74 0.59
C PRO A 119 -0.94 6.17 0.62
N ILE A 120 -0.27 6.00 -0.52
CA ILE A 120 0.90 6.80 -0.89
C ILE A 120 0.42 7.95 -1.78
N TYR A 121 0.93 9.15 -1.57
CA TYR A 121 0.46 10.35 -2.26
C TYR A 121 1.44 10.77 -3.35
N PHE A 122 0.93 11.09 -4.54
CA PHE A 122 1.71 11.59 -5.67
C PHE A 122 1.44 13.08 -5.84
N GLN A 123 2.50 13.88 -5.81
CA GLN A 123 2.46 15.32 -5.94
C GLN A 123 3.27 15.75 -7.16
N LEU A 124 2.65 16.52 -8.05
CA LEU A 124 3.35 17.13 -9.17
C LEU A 124 4.39 18.14 -8.65
N LYS A 125 5.55 18.16 -9.31
CA LYS A 125 6.59 19.17 -9.11
C LYS A 125 6.17 20.53 -9.65
#